data_AF-A0A316RQQ3-F1
#
_entry.id   AF-A0A316RQQ3-F1
#
_cell.length_a   1.000
_cell.length_b   1.000
_cell.length_c   1.000
_cell.angle_alpha   90.00
_cell.angle_beta   90.00
_cell.angle_gamma   90.00
#
_symmetry.space_group_name_H-M   'P 1'
#
loop_
_entity.id
_entity.type
_entity.pdbx_description
1 polymer ?
#
loop_
_entity_poly.entity_id
_entity_poly.type
_entity_poly.pdbx_seq_one_letter_code
_entity_poly.pdbx_strand_id
1 'polypeptide(L)'
;MPNAAEMDRCRRSLDRAGWNVDYVVTHEAPAVLADTLCWERNRPFDDDQLQNFLGEIDHQLDFKTWFFGHYHDDGWRDDRHRLIYHDIVLASIRREDEDREPVG
;
A
#
# COMPACT_ATOMS: atom_id res chain seq x y z
N MET A 1 -4.40 6.80 15.05
CA MET A 1 -3.13 6.13 14.72
C MET A 1 -2.97 4.91 15.58
N PRO A 2 -2.45 3.78 15.05
CA PRO A 2 -2.15 2.60 15.86
C PRO A 2 -1.03 2.91 16.85
N ASN A 3 -1.12 2.34 18.05
CA ASN A 3 -0.09 2.46 19.06
C ASN A 3 1.02 1.41 18.86
N ALA A 4 2.11 1.52 19.63
CA ALA A 4 3.25 0.61 19.53
C ALA A 4 2.89 -0.86 19.76
N ALA A 5 1.97 -1.16 20.70
CA ALA A 5 1.56 -2.54 20.97
C ALA A 5 0.76 -3.15 19.81
N GLU A 6 -0.02 -2.34 19.09
CA GLU A 6 -0.73 -2.74 17.88
C GLU A 6 0.23 -2.99 16.71
N MET A 7 1.23 -2.13 16.54
CA MET A 7 2.31 -2.32 15.55
C MET A 7 3.10 -3.61 15.82
N ASP A 8 3.46 -3.88 17.09
CA ASP A 8 4.15 -5.11 17.46
C ASP A 8 3.28 -6.36 17.29
N ARG A 9 1.97 -6.24 17.52
CA ARG A 9 1.02 -7.32 17.24
C ARG A 9 0.95 -7.62 15.74
N CYS A 10 1.04 -6.60 14.89
CA CYS A 10 1.13 -6.76 13.45
C CYS A 10 2.42 -7.51 13.08
N ARG A 11 3.59 -7.06 13.54
CA ARG A 11 4.88 -7.75 13.29
C ARG A 11 4.84 -9.22 13.68
N ARG A 12 4.39 -9.55 14.89
CA ARG A 12 4.25 -10.96 15.34
C ARG A 12 3.28 -11.78 14.49
N SER A 13 2.28 -11.14 13.90
CA SER A 13 1.33 -11.81 13.00
C SER A 13 1.97 -12.10 11.65
N LEU A 14 2.78 -11.17 11.14
CA LEU A 14 3.58 -11.35 9.91
C LEU A 14 4.68 -12.40 10.10
N ASP A 15 5.37 -12.42 11.25
CA ASP A 15 6.35 -13.46 11.60
C ASP A 15 5.74 -14.86 11.51
N ARG A 16 4.54 -15.03 12.09
CA ARG A 16 3.79 -16.29 12.04
C ARG A 16 3.33 -16.68 10.64
N ALA A 17 3.12 -15.70 9.76
CA ALA A 17 2.79 -15.90 8.36
C ALA A 17 4.06 -16.07 7.48
N GLY A 18 5.26 -16.00 8.07
CA GLY A 18 6.51 -16.08 7.34
C GLY A 18 6.78 -14.87 6.44
N TRP A 19 6.23 -13.71 6.78
CA TRP A 19 6.33 -12.48 5.98
C TRP A 19 5.90 -12.67 4.51
N ASN A 20 4.92 -13.53 4.28
CA ASN A 20 4.36 -13.80 2.96
C ASN A 20 2.84 -13.74 3.01
N VAL A 21 2.23 -12.85 2.23
CA VAL A 21 0.78 -12.69 2.12
C VAL A 21 0.41 -12.44 0.66
N ASP A 22 -0.84 -12.72 0.29
CA ASP A 22 -1.29 -12.36 -1.05
C ASP A 22 -1.48 -10.84 -1.20
N TYR A 23 -2.12 -10.21 -0.20
CA TYR A 23 -2.58 -8.84 -0.30
C TYR A 23 -2.37 -8.05 0.99
N VAL A 24 -2.10 -6.76 0.84
CA VAL A 24 -2.09 -5.78 1.92
C VAL A 24 -3.19 -4.75 1.67
N VAL A 25 -3.90 -4.35 2.73
CA VAL A 25 -4.94 -3.31 2.65
C VAL A 25 -4.71 -2.32 3.78
N THR A 26 -4.46 -1.06 3.41
CA THR A 26 -4.26 0.03 4.38
C THR A 26 -5.06 1.26 3.96
N HIS A 27 -5.29 2.17 4.90
CA HIS A 27 -5.82 3.48 4.54
C HIS A 27 -4.73 4.38 3.94
N GLU A 28 -3.51 4.30 4.47
CA GLU A 28 -2.37 5.14 4.10
C GLU A 28 -1.35 4.41 3.24
N ALA A 29 -0.53 5.17 2.52
CA ALA A 29 0.63 4.67 1.78
C ALA A 29 1.85 4.47 2.69
N PRO A 30 2.78 3.57 2.32
CA PRO A 30 4.15 3.56 2.85
C PRO A 30 4.85 4.92 2.66
N ALA A 31 5.77 5.28 3.56
CA ALA A 31 6.40 6.61 3.62
C ALA A 31 6.93 7.14 2.27
N VAL A 32 7.63 6.32 1.49
CA VAL A 32 8.19 6.73 0.19
C VAL A 32 7.10 7.09 -0.83
N LEU A 33 6.03 6.29 -0.89
CA LEU A 33 4.89 6.56 -1.77
C LEU A 33 4.09 7.76 -1.29
N ALA A 34 3.90 7.90 0.01
CA ALA A 34 3.24 9.03 0.60
C ALA A 34 3.95 10.36 0.32
N ASP A 35 5.28 10.42 0.49
CA ASP A 35 6.10 11.59 0.19
C ASP A 35 5.92 12.01 -1.28
N THR A 36 5.99 11.04 -2.19
CA THR A 36 5.77 11.27 -3.64
C THR A 36 4.37 11.84 -3.91
N LEU A 37 3.32 11.24 -3.34
CA LEU A 37 1.93 11.67 -3.54
C LEU A 37 1.63 13.04 -2.92
N CYS A 38 2.27 13.37 -1.79
CA CYS A 38 2.20 14.69 -1.19
C CYS A 38 2.89 15.73 -2.07
N TRP A 39 4.08 15.40 -2.60
CA TRP A 39 4.82 16.27 -3.50
C TRP A 39 4.04 16.57 -4.79
N GLU A 40 3.44 15.56 -5.42
CA GLU A 40 2.58 15.71 -6.61
C GLU A 40 1.40 16.67 -6.37
N ARG A 41 0.89 16.73 -5.14
CA ARG A 41 -0.19 17.63 -4.74
C ARG A 41 0.28 18.94 -4.12
N ASN A 42 1.59 19.21 -4.17
CA ASN A 42 2.23 20.39 -3.61
C ASN A 42 1.89 20.59 -2.11
N ARG A 43 1.83 19.48 -1.36
CA ARG A 43 1.59 19.43 0.08
C ARG A 43 2.87 19.02 0.83
N PRO A 44 3.08 19.54 2.06
CA PRO A 44 4.18 19.07 2.89
C PRO A 44 3.93 17.60 3.28
N PHE A 45 5.00 16.81 3.27
CA PHE A 45 5.04 15.50 3.89
C PHE A 45 5.79 15.62 5.22
N ASP A 46 5.08 15.37 6.32
CA ASP A 46 5.67 15.28 7.64
C ASP A 46 6.00 13.80 7.90
N ASP A 47 7.20 13.54 8.41
CA ASP A 47 7.72 12.21 8.71
C ASP A 47 6.84 11.47 9.75
N ASP A 48 5.78 10.82 9.27
CA ASP A 48 4.72 10.23 10.10
C ASP A 48 5.07 8.80 10.55
N GLN A 49 4.83 8.54 11.84
CA GLN A 49 5.17 7.26 12.47
C GLN A 49 4.46 6.05 11.83
N LEU A 50 3.20 6.21 11.39
CA LEU A 50 2.47 5.12 10.71
C LEU A 50 3.05 4.88 9.33
N GLN A 51 3.30 5.93 8.56
CA GLN A 51 3.80 5.79 7.19
C GLN A 51 5.21 5.16 7.18
N ASN A 52 6.03 5.49 8.17
CA ASN A 52 7.30 4.80 8.43
C ASN A 52 7.14 3.33 8.80
N PHE A 53 6.17 3.02 9.67
CA PHE A 53 5.86 1.64 10.01
C PHE A 53 5.36 0.83 8.79
N LEU A 54 4.54 1.45 7.92
CA LEU A 54 4.13 0.82 6.67
C LEU A 54 5.31 0.65 5.70
N GLY A 55 6.24 1.60 5.66
CA GLY A 55 7.49 1.48 4.91
C GLY A 55 8.38 0.33 5.38
N GLU A 56 8.46 0.10 6.70
CA GLU A 56 9.14 -1.08 7.26
C GLU A 56 8.52 -2.39 6.76
N ILE A 57 7.18 -2.46 6.73
CA ILE A 57 6.46 -3.64 6.25
C ILE A 57 6.68 -3.83 4.75
N ASP A 58 6.50 -2.79 3.94
CA ASP A 58 6.67 -2.83 2.48
C ASP A 58 8.06 -3.33 2.07
N HIS A 59 9.10 -2.93 2.81
CA HIS A 59 10.46 -3.39 2.56
C HIS A 59 10.69 -4.87 2.87
N GLN A 60 10.01 -5.43 3.87
CA GLN A 60 10.28 -6.79 4.36
C GLN A 60 9.31 -7.85 3.83
N LEU A 61 8.08 -7.45 3.52
CA LEU A 61 6.99 -8.36 3.20
C LEU A 61 7.05 -8.82 1.74
N ASP A 62 6.85 -10.12 1.51
CA ASP A 62 6.53 -10.65 0.19
C ASP A 62 5.02 -10.60 -0.03
N PHE A 63 4.59 -9.86 -1.06
CA PHE A 63 3.18 -9.68 -1.39
C PHE A 63 2.95 -9.47 -2.88
N LYS A 64 1.73 -9.80 -3.34
CA LYS A 64 1.33 -9.62 -4.75
C LYS A 64 0.82 -8.22 -5.02
N THR A 65 -0.06 -7.70 -4.15
CA THR A 65 -0.66 -6.37 -4.33
C THR A 65 -0.94 -5.69 -2.99
N TRP A 66 -0.60 -4.42 -2.90
CA TRP A 66 -0.91 -3.55 -1.77
C TRP A 66 -1.95 -2.52 -2.21
N PHE A 67 -3.11 -2.57 -1.59
CA PHE A 67 -4.20 -1.61 -1.78
C PHE A 67 -4.16 -0.53 -0.71
N PHE A 68 -4.16 0.73 -1.11
CA PHE A 68 -4.18 1.86 -0.19
C PHE A 68 -5.06 3.00 -0.71
N GLY A 69 -5.37 3.96 0.17
CA GLY A 69 -6.31 5.05 -0.10
C GLY A 69 -5.75 6.40 0.31
N HIS A 70 -6.58 7.25 0.94
CA HIS A 70 -6.27 8.59 1.45
C HIS A 70 -6.07 9.69 0.38
N TYR A 71 -5.42 9.40 -0.73
CA TYR A 71 -5.00 10.44 -1.70
C TYR A 71 -6.07 10.82 -2.75
N HIS A 72 -7.31 10.29 -2.63
CA HIS A 72 -8.48 10.62 -3.47
C HIS A 72 -8.19 10.54 -4.98
N ASP A 73 -7.60 9.43 -5.40
CA ASP A 73 -7.23 9.19 -6.79
C ASP A 73 -7.23 7.68 -7.03
N ASP A 74 -7.15 7.28 -8.28
CA ASP A 74 -7.14 5.88 -8.70
C ASP A 74 -5.93 5.63 -9.60
N GLY A 75 -5.23 4.53 -9.35
CA GLY A 75 -4.18 4.08 -10.25
C GLY A 75 -3.07 3.32 -9.54
N TRP A 76 -2.27 2.63 -10.34
CA TRP A 76 -1.05 2.01 -9.86
C TRP A 76 0.04 3.06 -9.64
N ARG A 77 0.72 3.00 -8.49
CA ARG A 77 1.86 3.85 -8.19
C ARG A 77 3.20 3.17 -8.50
N ASP A 78 3.19 1.85 -8.53
CA ASP A 78 4.25 1.00 -9.08
C ASP A 78 3.65 -0.37 -9.46
N ASP A 79 4.51 -1.37 -9.67
CA ASP A 79 4.11 -2.72 -10.10
C ASP A 79 3.25 -3.48 -9.07
N ARG A 80 3.24 -3.07 -7.80
CA ARG A 80 2.59 -3.78 -6.69
C ARG A 80 1.63 -2.93 -5.87
N HIS A 81 1.69 -1.60 -5.95
CA HIS A 81 0.91 -0.68 -5.14
C HIS A 81 -0.23 -0.05 -5.94
N ARG A 82 -1.47 -0.39 -5.56
CA ARG A 82 -2.70 0.12 -6.18
C ARG A 82 -3.40 1.11 -5.25
N LEU A 83 -3.40 2.38 -5.63
CA LEU A 83 -4.20 3.41 -4.98
C LEU A 83 -5.66 3.28 -5.45
N ILE A 84 -6.60 3.27 -4.50
CA ILE A 84 -8.04 3.15 -4.80
C ILE A 84 -8.81 4.29 -4.14
N TYR A 85 -9.73 4.88 -4.91
CA TYR A 85 -10.74 5.82 -4.43
C TYR A 85 -12.13 5.50 -4.98
N HIS A 86 -12.31 5.53 -6.30
CA HIS A 86 -13.59 5.23 -6.94
C HIS A 86 -13.63 3.86 -7.61
N ASP A 87 -12.48 3.26 -7.91
CA ASP A 87 -12.44 1.98 -8.59
C ASP A 87 -13.00 0.83 -7.74
N ILE A 88 -13.67 -0.09 -8.42
CA ILE A 88 -14.04 -1.40 -7.87
C ILE A 88 -13.21 -2.44 -8.61
N VAL A 89 -12.20 -2.97 -7.93
CA VAL A 89 -11.27 -3.94 -8.51
C VAL A 89 -11.45 -5.33 -7.89
N LEU A 90 -11.10 -6.35 -8.65
CA LEU A 90 -10.92 -7.68 -8.10
C LEU A 90 -9.69 -7.68 -7.19
N ALA A 91 -9.75 -8.38 -6.05
CA ALA A 91 -8.58 -8.55 -5.18
C ALA A 91 -7.40 -9.20 -5.92
N SER A 92 -7.66 -9.99 -6.96
CA SER A 92 -6.64 -10.64 -7.78
C SER A 92 -6.00 -9.75 -8.84
N ILE A 93 -6.41 -8.49 -8.99
CA ILE A 93 -5.87 -7.57 -9.99
C ILE A 93 -4.35 -7.44 -9.81
N ARG A 94 -3.62 -7.46 -10.91
CA ARG A 94 -2.19 -7.11 -10.97
C ARG A 94 -1.99 -5.92 -11.89
N ARG A 95 -0.86 -5.23 -11.76
CA ARG A 95 -0.48 -4.13 -12.67
C ARG A 95 -0.58 -4.56 -14.14
N GLU A 96 -0.05 -5.74 -14.44
CA GLU A 96 -0.04 -6.35 -15.78
C GLU A 96 -1.43 -6.60 -16.37
N ASP A 97 -2.46 -6.74 -15.54
CA ASP A 97 -3.83 -6.99 -16.01
C ASP A 97 -4.49 -5.72 -16.55
N GLU A 98 -4.06 -4.53 -16.11
CA GLU A 98 -4.59 -3.24 -16.56
C GLU A 98 -4.01 -2.83 -17.92
N ASP A 99 -2.80 -3.29 -18.26
CA ASP A 99 -2.15 -3.03 -19.55
C ASP A 99 -2.61 -4.01 -20.67
N ARG A 100 -3.42 -5.02 -20.33
CA ARG A 100 -4.05 -5.90 -21.32
C ARG A 100 -5.33 -5.25 -21.87
N GLU A 101 -5.24 -4.78 -23.12
CA GLU A 101 -6.40 -4.39 -23.92
C GLU A 101 -7.54 -5.42 -23.78
N PRO A 102 -8.81 -4.99 -23.64
CA PRO A 102 -9.93 -5.92 -23.59
C PRO A 102 -9.97 -6.70 -24.91
N VAL A 103 -9.96 -8.03 -24.82
CA VAL A 103 -10.23 -8.89 -25.96
C VAL A 103 -11.69 -8.64 -26.35
N GLY A 104 -11.88 -7.92 -27.45
CA GLY A 104 -13.20 -7.63 -28.04
C GLY A 104 -13.93 -8.85 -28.57
#